data_AF-A0A933LXC7-F1
#
_entry.id   AF-A0A933LXC7-F1
#
_cell.length_a   1.000
_cell.length_b   1.000
_cell.length_c   1.000
_cell.angle_alpha   90.00
_cell.angle_beta   90.00
_cell.angle_gamma   90.00
#
_symmetry.space_group_name_H-M   'P 1'
#
loop_
_entity.id
_entity.type
_entity.pdbx_description
1 polymer ?
#
loop_
_entity_poly.entity_id
_entity_poly.type
_entity_poly.pdbx_seq_one_letter_code
_entity_poly.pdbx_strand_id
1 'polypeptide(L)'
;MAMSVDCPVCRHSLAFNPAHNGRPGLCTKCRTAILIPAPAKKAETRALGRDSGSFRRAQSFARVAIDRGLLKKNEAEQLYKNYQRRLREGERGVTFEAILVEEGVLTPSQSRELMSEVNQDDPEEKKKAAATGDRECPNCYERIQTEARSCRFCGLYLAQAEVQIGCANCGAEHPKEAVYCTSCGADIRTGVMPGMTRVRCPKCGNMAQGMEEVCAACGTVLKKSAERVKADDLVKQARQFWRNHKGWIALAALVFALLWLWTARDSVAYKWNELRYGEKHLIQSRAEDFVKSLEHKDHERLSAMMRPESGPADADDVEKRLWKIAGLPNDKAILDEIKIEEIDVDGDRASVYLKVVYDPRIEVDPDKIAEEGSGALHEALRGAQQRNEAKITWRWVYEDGTWYYEGPF
;
A
#
# COMPACT_ATOMS: atom_id res chain seq x y z
N MET A 1 -45.91 -4.87 -10.78
CA MET A 1 -45.86 -5.34 -9.38
C MET A 1 -44.42 -5.65 -9.04
N ALA A 2 -43.87 -5.05 -7.99
CA ALA A 2 -42.54 -5.41 -7.51
C ALA A 2 -42.58 -6.86 -6.99
N MET A 3 -41.63 -7.69 -7.40
CA MET A 3 -41.48 -9.05 -6.87
C MET A 3 -40.60 -8.96 -5.63
N SER A 4 -40.90 -9.75 -4.60
CA SER A 4 -40.10 -9.84 -3.39
C SER A 4 -39.54 -11.25 -3.20
N VAL A 5 -38.36 -11.35 -2.59
CA VAL A 5 -37.76 -12.60 -2.15
C VAL A 5 -37.29 -12.43 -0.70
N ASP A 6 -37.54 -13.44 0.12
CA ASP A 6 -37.15 -13.40 1.53
C ASP A 6 -35.75 -13.98 1.71
N CYS A 7 -34.92 -13.26 2.47
CA CYS A 7 -33.61 -13.76 2.85
C CYS A 7 -33.73 -15.03 3.72
N PRO A 8 -33.06 -16.14 3.37
CA PRO A 8 -33.19 -17.40 4.11
C PRO A 8 -32.62 -17.32 5.53
N VAL A 9 -31.70 -16.39 5.79
CA VAL A 9 -31.02 -16.25 7.09
C VAL A 9 -31.77 -15.31 8.03
N CYS A 10 -32.10 -14.10 7.57
CA CYS A 10 -32.67 -13.07 8.45
C CYS A 10 -34.14 -12.74 8.17
N ARG A 11 -34.79 -13.44 7.22
CA ARG A 11 -36.18 -13.25 6.78
C ARG A 11 -36.51 -11.82 6.31
N HIS A 12 -35.50 -11.05 5.93
CA HIS A 12 -35.70 -9.73 5.33
C HIS A 12 -36.25 -9.90 3.90
N SER A 13 -37.43 -9.33 3.64
CA SER A 13 -38.04 -9.30 2.31
C SER A 13 -37.39 -8.22 1.44
N LEU A 14 -36.83 -8.62 0.30
CA LEU A 14 -36.14 -7.74 -0.63
C LEU A 14 -36.99 -7.55 -1.87
N ALA A 15 -37.43 -6.32 -2.13
CA ALA A 15 -38.01 -5.96 -3.42
C ALA A 15 -36.89 -5.86 -4.47
N PHE A 16 -37.07 -6.49 -5.63
CA PHE A 16 -36.10 -6.45 -6.71
C PHE A 16 -36.73 -6.07 -8.04
N ASN A 17 -35.93 -5.43 -8.90
CA ASN A 17 -36.30 -5.14 -10.26
C ASN A 17 -36.31 -6.45 -11.08
N PRO A 18 -37.39 -6.78 -11.83
CA PRO A 18 -37.46 -7.96 -12.70
C PRO A 18 -36.30 -8.10 -13.70
N ALA A 19 -35.58 -7.01 -14.00
CA ALA A 19 -34.35 -7.04 -14.80
C ALA A 19 -33.23 -7.90 -14.19
N HIS A 20 -33.28 -8.20 -12.88
CA HIS A 20 -32.27 -8.99 -12.16
C HIS A 20 -32.64 -10.46 -11.95
N ASN A 21 -33.71 -10.94 -12.58
CA ASN A 21 -34.13 -12.34 -12.50
C ASN A 21 -32.99 -13.30 -12.92
N GLY A 22 -32.69 -14.29 -12.06
CA GLY A 22 -31.62 -15.26 -12.25
C GLY A 22 -30.22 -14.78 -11.87
N ARG A 23 -30.07 -13.58 -11.29
CA ARG A 23 -28.78 -13.08 -10.80
C ARG A 23 -28.66 -13.25 -9.27
N PRO A 24 -27.44 -13.46 -8.74
CA PRO A 24 -27.19 -13.39 -7.31
C PRO A 24 -27.25 -11.94 -6.82
N GLY A 25 -27.86 -11.73 -5.64
CA GLY A 25 -27.89 -10.46 -4.92
C GLY A 25 -27.49 -10.65 -3.45
N LEU A 26 -27.24 -9.56 -2.73
CA LEU A 26 -26.90 -9.59 -1.30
C LEU A 26 -28.05 -9.03 -0.47
N CYS A 27 -28.37 -9.70 0.64
CA CYS A 27 -29.29 -9.15 1.63
C CYS A 27 -28.73 -7.86 2.24
N THR A 28 -29.48 -6.78 2.21
CA THR A 28 -29.05 -5.48 2.78
C THR A 28 -28.90 -5.52 4.31
N LYS A 29 -29.49 -6.51 5.00
CA LYS A 29 -29.43 -6.63 6.47
C LYS A 29 -28.30 -7.52 6.96
N CYS A 30 -28.13 -8.72 6.40
CA CYS A 30 -27.14 -9.70 6.87
C CYS A 30 -26.04 -10.03 5.85
N ARG A 31 -26.05 -9.40 4.68
CA ARG A 31 -25.11 -9.64 3.57
C ARG A 31 -25.03 -11.07 3.04
N THR A 32 -25.99 -11.94 3.38
CA THR A 32 -26.08 -13.28 2.78
C THR A 32 -26.46 -13.20 1.30
N ALA A 33 -25.83 -14.03 0.47
CA ALA A 33 -26.17 -14.17 -0.95
C ALA A 33 -27.56 -14.81 -1.13
N ILE A 34 -28.35 -14.25 -2.04
CA ILE A 34 -29.71 -14.70 -2.37
C ILE A 34 -29.81 -14.80 -3.90
N LEU A 35 -30.38 -15.90 -4.41
CA LEU A 35 -30.65 -16.06 -5.83
C LEU A 35 -32.04 -15.50 -6.16
N ILE A 36 -32.11 -14.57 -7.12
CA ILE A 36 -33.40 -14.02 -7.56
C ILE A 36 -34.07 -15.02 -8.51
N PRO A 37 -35.28 -15.53 -8.20
CA PRO A 37 -35.93 -16.55 -9.01
C PRO A 37 -36.30 -16.02 -10.41
N ALA A 38 -36.04 -16.81 -11.45
CA ALA A 38 -36.48 -16.50 -12.81
C ALA A 38 -37.91 -17.00 -13.06
N PRO A 39 -38.79 -16.23 -13.73
CA PRO A 39 -40.16 -16.66 -13.99
C PRO A 39 -40.17 -17.86 -14.94
N ALA A 40 -40.90 -18.91 -14.56
CA ALA A 40 -40.93 -20.22 -15.21
C ALA A 40 -41.15 -20.17 -16.73
N LYS A 41 -41.96 -19.22 -17.25
CA LYS A 41 -42.25 -19.10 -18.69
C LYS A 41 -41.07 -18.67 -19.57
N LYS A 42 -40.02 -18.04 -19.02
CA LYS A 42 -38.82 -17.66 -19.81
C LYS A 42 -37.76 -18.75 -19.90
N ALA A 43 -37.88 -19.84 -19.14
CA ALA A 43 -36.94 -20.95 -19.19
C ALA A 43 -37.12 -21.81 -20.45
N GLU A 44 -38.36 -22.08 -20.88
CA GLU A 44 -38.63 -22.93 -22.06
C GLU A 44 -38.29 -22.27 -23.39
N THR A 45 -38.62 -20.99 -23.59
CA THR A 45 -38.26 -20.26 -24.83
C THR A 45 -36.76 -20.03 -24.98
N ARG A 46 -35.97 -20.13 -23.90
CA ARG A 46 -34.50 -20.00 -23.96
C ARG A 46 -33.80 -21.32 -24.26
N ALA A 47 -34.44 -22.46 -23.96
CA ALA A 47 -33.93 -23.79 -24.27
C ALA A 47 -34.08 -24.16 -25.76
N LEU A 48 -35.10 -23.62 -26.44
CA LEU A 48 -35.34 -23.84 -27.88
C LEU A 48 -34.64 -22.80 -28.78
N GLY A 49 -34.11 -21.73 -28.19
CA GLY A 49 -33.45 -20.65 -28.92
C GLY A 49 -31.93 -20.76 -28.89
N ARG A 50 -31.35 -21.22 -30.01
CA ARG A 50 -29.92 -21.17 -30.39
C ARG A 50 -29.10 -22.43 -30.12
N ASP A 51 -29.49 -23.55 -30.71
CA ASP A 51 -28.44 -24.48 -31.17
C ASP A 51 -27.90 -23.99 -32.52
N SER A 52 -27.12 -22.90 -32.51
CA SER A 52 -26.58 -22.31 -33.76
C SER A 52 -25.61 -23.24 -34.49
N GLY A 53 -25.15 -24.31 -33.84
CA GLY A 53 -24.41 -25.40 -34.49
C GLY A 53 -25.27 -26.14 -35.50
N SER A 54 -26.54 -26.43 -35.16
CA SER A 54 -27.48 -27.10 -36.07
C SER A 54 -27.77 -26.27 -37.34
N PHE A 55 -27.92 -24.94 -37.19
CA PHE A 55 -28.18 -24.05 -38.31
C PHE A 55 -26.98 -23.89 -39.25
N ARG A 56 -25.77 -23.79 -38.72
CA ARG A 56 -24.56 -23.74 -39.55
C ARG A 56 -24.32 -25.04 -40.27
N ARG A 57 -24.48 -26.17 -39.58
CA ARG A 57 -24.38 -27.49 -40.19
C ARG A 57 -25.36 -27.63 -41.35
N ALA A 58 -26.62 -27.20 -41.16
CA ALA A 58 -27.63 -27.20 -42.22
C ALA A 58 -27.23 -26.33 -43.43
N GLN A 59 -26.65 -25.14 -43.19
CA GLN A 59 -26.19 -24.25 -44.27
C GLN A 59 -24.97 -24.81 -45.02
N SER A 60 -23.97 -25.33 -44.30
CA SER A 60 -22.81 -25.98 -44.91
C SER A 60 -23.23 -27.19 -45.74
N PHE A 61 -24.14 -28.01 -45.21
CA PHE A 61 -24.68 -29.17 -45.91
C PHE A 61 -25.45 -28.77 -47.19
N ALA A 62 -26.31 -27.76 -47.10
CA ALA A 62 -27.02 -27.21 -48.26
C ALA A 62 -26.05 -26.71 -49.33
N ARG A 63 -24.98 -26.01 -48.94
CA ARG A 63 -23.98 -25.48 -49.86
C ARG A 63 -23.25 -26.60 -50.61
N VAL A 64 -22.73 -27.61 -49.90
CA VAL A 64 -22.04 -28.74 -50.54
C VAL A 64 -22.98 -29.51 -51.48
N ALA A 65 -24.25 -29.69 -51.08
CA ALA A 65 -25.25 -30.32 -51.94
C ALA A 65 -25.54 -29.52 -53.22
N ILE A 66 -25.58 -28.17 -53.13
CA ILE A 66 -25.73 -27.28 -54.30
C ILE A 66 -24.49 -27.34 -55.18
N ASP A 67 -23.29 -27.29 -54.60
CA ASP A 67 -22.02 -27.29 -55.33
C ASP A 67 -21.82 -28.60 -56.11
N ARG A 68 -22.35 -29.73 -55.61
CA ARG A 68 -22.38 -31.02 -56.33
C ARG A 68 -23.52 -31.16 -57.33
N GLY A 69 -24.38 -30.15 -57.47
CA GLY A 69 -25.54 -30.19 -58.36
C GLY A 69 -26.65 -31.16 -57.91
N LEU A 70 -26.62 -31.61 -56.64
CA LEU A 70 -27.60 -32.52 -56.06
C LEU A 70 -28.85 -31.80 -55.55
N LEU A 71 -28.76 -30.49 -55.33
CA LEU A 71 -29.85 -29.66 -54.84
C LEU A 71 -29.85 -28.32 -55.58
N LYS A 72 -30.99 -27.89 -56.15
CA LYS A 72 -31.06 -26.55 -56.74
C LYS A 72 -31.20 -25.50 -55.65
N LYS A 73 -30.65 -24.30 -55.90
CA LYS A 73 -30.66 -23.20 -54.93
C LYS A 73 -32.07 -22.80 -54.44
N ASN A 74 -33.06 -22.79 -55.35
CA ASN A 74 -34.45 -22.47 -55.03
C ASN A 74 -35.13 -23.57 -54.20
N GLU A 75 -34.84 -24.84 -54.49
CA GLU A 75 -35.33 -25.99 -53.71
C GLU A 75 -34.71 -25.98 -52.30
N ALA A 76 -33.42 -25.64 -52.19
CA ALA A 76 -32.72 -25.54 -50.91
C ALA A 76 -33.37 -24.52 -49.96
N GLU A 77 -33.80 -23.37 -50.48
CA GLU A 77 -34.43 -22.33 -49.66
C GLU A 77 -35.80 -22.79 -49.12
N GLN A 78 -36.59 -23.49 -49.93
CA GLN A 78 -37.89 -24.03 -49.48
C GLN A 78 -37.71 -25.09 -48.41
N LEU A 79 -36.76 -26.00 -48.59
CA LEU A 79 -36.45 -27.07 -47.63
C LEU A 79 -35.88 -26.50 -46.33
N TYR A 80 -35.08 -25.43 -46.41
CA TYR A 80 -34.58 -24.74 -45.21
C TYR A 80 -35.70 -24.04 -44.43
N LYS A 81 -36.71 -23.47 -45.11
CA LYS A 81 -37.91 -22.94 -44.45
C LYS A 81 -38.73 -24.04 -43.77
N ASN A 82 -38.82 -25.23 -44.37
CA ASN A 82 -39.47 -26.40 -43.76
C ASN A 82 -38.72 -26.84 -42.49
N TYR A 83 -37.38 -26.95 -42.57
CA TYR A 83 -36.53 -27.24 -41.42
C TYR A 83 -36.73 -26.27 -40.25
N GLN A 84 -36.73 -24.96 -40.53
CA GLN A 84 -37.00 -23.93 -39.52
C GLN A 84 -38.40 -24.04 -38.90
N ARG A 85 -39.41 -24.44 -39.67
CA ARG A 85 -40.76 -24.66 -39.16
C ARG A 85 -40.80 -25.83 -38.17
N ARG A 86 -40.24 -27.00 -38.54
CA ARG A 86 -40.20 -28.20 -37.67
C ARG A 86 -39.47 -27.94 -36.35
N LEU A 87 -38.36 -27.19 -36.38
CA LEU A 87 -37.68 -26.75 -35.16
C LEU A 87 -38.56 -25.85 -34.27
N ARG A 88 -39.34 -24.94 -34.86
CA ARG A 88 -40.26 -24.07 -34.09
C ARG A 88 -41.42 -24.85 -33.49
N GLU A 89 -41.83 -25.94 -34.13
CA GLU A 89 -42.87 -26.86 -33.63
C GLU A 89 -42.34 -27.80 -32.52
N GLY A 90 -41.06 -27.69 -32.17
CA GLY A 90 -40.45 -28.45 -31.08
C GLY A 90 -40.12 -29.89 -31.42
N GLU A 91 -40.06 -30.22 -32.72
CA GLU A 91 -39.73 -31.56 -33.18
C GLU A 91 -38.26 -31.88 -32.88
N ARG A 92 -38.03 -32.83 -31.98
CA ARG A 92 -36.68 -33.18 -31.51
C ARG A 92 -36.00 -34.10 -32.51
N GLY A 93 -34.70 -33.88 -32.74
CA GLY A 93 -33.87 -34.75 -33.58
C GLY A 93 -34.02 -34.51 -35.08
N VAL A 94 -34.78 -33.51 -35.51
CA VAL A 94 -34.85 -33.13 -36.92
C VAL A 94 -33.51 -32.52 -37.34
N THR A 95 -32.87 -33.15 -38.31
CA THR A 95 -31.68 -32.61 -38.98
C THR A 95 -32.02 -32.23 -40.42
N PHE A 96 -31.25 -31.30 -40.99
CA PHE A 96 -31.47 -30.88 -42.37
C PHE A 96 -31.21 -32.03 -43.35
N GLU A 97 -30.22 -32.89 -43.08
CA GLU A 97 -29.98 -34.09 -43.87
C GLU A 97 -31.15 -35.09 -43.82
N ALA A 98 -31.83 -35.24 -42.67
CA ALA A 98 -33.02 -36.11 -42.58
C ALA A 98 -34.17 -35.60 -43.46
N ILE A 99 -34.40 -34.28 -43.49
CA ILE A 99 -35.42 -33.66 -44.35
C ILE A 99 -35.10 -33.89 -45.83
N LEU A 100 -33.84 -33.74 -46.23
CA LEU A 100 -33.44 -33.97 -47.63
C LEU A 100 -33.64 -35.42 -48.07
N VAL A 101 -33.48 -36.38 -47.15
CA VAL A 101 -33.75 -37.80 -47.43
C VAL A 101 -35.26 -38.09 -47.44
N GLU A 102 -36.02 -37.51 -46.52
CA GLU A 102 -37.49 -37.67 -46.43
C GLU A 102 -38.20 -37.12 -47.67
N GLU A 103 -37.75 -35.97 -48.18
CA GLU A 103 -38.30 -35.32 -49.38
C GLU A 103 -37.78 -35.96 -50.70
N GLY A 104 -37.00 -37.05 -50.61
CA GLY A 104 -36.48 -37.79 -51.76
C GLY A 104 -35.43 -37.05 -52.59
N VAL A 105 -34.90 -35.93 -52.07
CA VAL A 105 -33.87 -35.13 -52.75
C VAL A 105 -32.52 -35.83 -52.72
N LEU A 106 -32.20 -36.48 -51.59
CA LEU A 106 -30.98 -37.26 -51.42
C LEU A 106 -31.29 -38.70 -51.05
N THR A 107 -30.54 -39.62 -51.62
CA THR A 107 -30.48 -40.99 -51.11
C THR A 107 -29.71 -41.05 -49.78
N PRO A 108 -29.96 -42.05 -48.91
CA PRO A 108 -29.20 -42.22 -47.67
C PRO A 108 -27.69 -42.41 -47.86
N SER A 109 -27.24 -42.91 -49.01
CA SER A 109 -25.81 -43.00 -49.37
C SER A 109 -25.22 -41.63 -49.70
N GLN A 110 -25.89 -40.84 -50.54
CA GLN A 110 -25.45 -39.47 -50.88
C GLN A 110 -25.42 -38.57 -49.64
N SER A 111 -26.41 -38.71 -48.74
CA SER A 111 -26.43 -37.99 -47.47
C SER A 111 -25.20 -38.31 -46.61
N ARG A 112 -24.84 -39.58 -46.46
CA ARG A 112 -23.64 -40.00 -45.71
C ARG A 112 -22.35 -39.49 -46.34
N GLU A 113 -22.26 -39.51 -47.67
CA GLU A 113 -21.11 -39.00 -48.40
C GLU A 113 -20.93 -37.49 -48.18
N LEU A 114 -22.00 -36.70 -48.35
CA LEU A 114 -21.99 -35.26 -48.09
C LEU A 114 -21.64 -34.94 -46.64
N MET A 115 -22.15 -35.73 -45.67
CA MET A 115 -21.79 -35.55 -44.27
C MET A 115 -20.31 -35.78 -44.01
N SER A 116 -19.68 -36.72 -44.72
CA SER A 116 -18.24 -36.95 -44.59
C SER A 116 -17.42 -35.76 -45.11
N GLU A 117 -17.89 -35.10 -46.16
CA GLU A 117 -17.26 -33.91 -46.75
C GLU A 117 -17.48 -32.66 -45.89
N VAL A 118 -18.70 -32.45 -45.37
CA VAL A 118 -18.99 -31.34 -44.44
C VAL A 118 -18.18 -31.45 -43.14
N ASN A 119 -17.85 -32.67 -42.70
CA ASN A 119 -17.03 -32.91 -41.52
C ASN A 119 -15.51 -32.90 -41.82
N GLN A 120 -15.11 -32.92 -43.09
CA GLN A 120 -13.72 -32.71 -43.47
C GLN A 120 -13.45 -31.20 -43.47
N ASP A 121 -13.19 -30.67 -42.26
CA ASP A 121 -12.81 -29.27 -42.10
C ASP A 121 -11.63 -28.93 -43.02
N ASP A 122 -11.79 -27.92 -43.89
CA ASP A 122 -10.74 -27.42 -44.76
C ASP A 122 -9.51 -27.02 -43.91
N PRO A 123 -8.36 -27.74 -44.05
CA PRO A 123 -7.18 -27.48 -43.25
C PRO A 123 -6.59 -26.07 -43.50
N GLU A 124 -6.87 -25.43 -44.63
CA GLU A 124 -6.48 -24.04 -44.87
C GLU A 124 -7.37 -23.05 -44.10
N GLU A 125 -8.66 -23.34 -43.96
CA GLU A 125 -9.58 -22.49 -43.20
C GLU A 125 -9.31 -22.59 -41.69
N LYS A 126 -8.94 -23.79 -41.20
CA LYS A 126 -8.43 -24.00 -39.83
C LYS A 126 -7.12 -23.25 -39.58
N LYS A 127 -6.19 -23.22 -40.55
CA LYS A 127 -4.94 -22.44 -40.43
C LYS A 127 -5.17 -20.93 -40.40
N LYS A 128 -6.11 -20.40 -41.19
CA LYS A 128 -6.49 -18.98 -41.14
C LYS A 128 -7.21 -18.59 -39.83
N ALA A 129 -8.04 -19.48 -39.28
CA ALA A 129 -8.67 -19.27 -37.98
C ALA A 129 -7.66 -19.29 -36.81
N ALA A 130 -6.64 -20.14 -36.87
CA ALA A 130 -5.58 -20.19 -35.86
C ALA A 130 -4.68 -18.93 -35.88
N ALA A 131 -4.47 -18.32 -37.04
CA ALA A 131 -3.63 -17.13 -37.19
C ALA A 131 -4.28 -15.82 -36.71
N THR A 132 -5.61 -15.76 -36.64
CA THR A 132 -6.37 -14.56 -36.26
C THR A 132 -6.72 -14.51 -34.77
N GLY A 133 -6.42 -15.57 -34.01
CA GLY A 133 -6.72 -15.61 -32.59
C GLY A 133 -8.22 -15.53 -32.31
N ASP A 134 -9.06 -16.14 -33.16
CA ASP A 134 -10.50 -16.25 -32.93
C ASP A 134 -10.84 -17.64 -32.36
N ARG A 135 -11.74 -17.67 -31.37
CA ARG A 135 -12.37 -18.88 -30.83
C ARG A 135 -13.87 -18.88 -31.11
N GLU A 136 -14.54 -20.01 -30.92
CA GLU A 136 -16.00 -20.07 -31.03
C GLU A 136 -16.67 -19.85 -29.67
N CYS A 137 -17.74 -19.07 -29.63
CA CYS A 137 -18.52 -18.88 -28.40
C CYS A 137 -19.25 -20.18 -28.04
N PRO A 138 -19.11 -20.73 -26.82
CA PRO A 138 -19.74 -22.01 -26.47
C PRO A 138 -21.27 -21.99 -26.43
N ASN A 139 -21.90 -20.80 -26.41
CA ASN A 139 -23.35 -20.66 -26.35
C ASN A 139 -24.01 -20.26 -27.69
N CYS A 140 -23.27 -19.63 -28.59
CA CYS A 140 -23.85 -19.26 -29.89
C CYS A 140 -22.95 -19.62 -31.07
N TYR A 141 -21.85 -20.32 -30.82
CA TYR A 141 -20.82 -20.77 -31.75
C TYR A 141 -20.19 -19.67 -32.61
N GLU A 142 -20.60 -18.40 -32.46
CA GLU A 142 -20.10 -17.30 -33.27
C GLU A 142 -18.63 -17.05 -33.01
N ARG A 143 -17.89 -16.75 -34.08
CA ARG A 143 -16.45 -16.48 -33.98
C ARG A 143 -16.25 -15.18 -33.20
N ILE A 144 -15.43 -15.28 -32.17
CA ILE A 144 -15.15 -14.25 -31.18
C ILE A 144 -13.63 -14.17 -31.02
N GLN A 145 -13.09 -12.97 -30.81
CA GLN A 145 -11.67 -12.85 -30.50
C GLN A 145 -11.36 -13.61 -29.20
N THR A 146 -10.21 -14.27 -29.15
CA THR A 146 -9.80 -15.10 -28.00
C THR A 146 -9.72 -14.27 -26.71
N GLU A 147 -9.37 -13.00 -26.84
CA GLU A 147 -9.28 -12.02 -25.74
C GLU A 147 -10.63 -11.42 -25.33
N ALA A 148 -11.70 -11.65 -26.10
CA ALA A 148 -13.01 -11.09 -25.79
C ALA A 148 -13.54 -11.65 -24.46
N ARG A 149 -13.74 -10.76 -23.48
CA ARG A 149 -14.32 -11.09 -22.16
C ARG A 149 -15.80 -11.44 -22.22
N SER A 150 -16.50 -11.05 -23.27
CA SER A 150 -17.90 -11.40 -23.51
C SER A 150 -18.19 -11.55 -25.00
N CYS A 151 -19.15 -12.42 -25.32
CA CYS A 151 -19.56 -12.65 -26.69
C CYS A 151 -20.42 -11.47 -27.16
N ARG A 152 -19.94 -10.72 -28.16
CA ARG A 152 -20.69 -9.59 -28.74
C ARG A 152 -22.05 -9.97 -29.33
N PHE A 153 -22.26 -11.25 -29.68
CA PHE A 153 -23.48 -11.72 -30.33
C PHE A 153 -24.55 -12.21 -29.36
N CYS A 154 -24.14 -12.95 -28.31
CA CYS A 154 -25.09 -13.52 -27.35
C CYS A 154 -25.01 -12.94 -25.94
N GLY A 155 -24.01 -12.12 -25.64
CA GLY A 155 -23.78 -11.53 -24.33
C GLY A 155 -23.22 -12.49 -23.27
N LEU A 156 -22.88 -13.73 -23.63
CA LEU A 156 -22.24 -14.68 -22.72
C LEU A 156 -20.91 -14.10 -22.25
N TYR A 157 -20.64 -14.07 -20.95
CA TYR A 157 -19.34 -13.71 -20.42
C TYR A 157 -18.37 -14.89 -20.64
N LEU A 158 -17.28 -14.64 -21.36
CA LEU A 158 -16.33 -15.63 -21.87
C LEU A 158 -14.95 -15.53 -21.21
N ALA A 159 -14.80 -14.65 -20.21
CA ALA A 159 -13.60 -14.67 -19.39
C ALA A 159 -13.32 -16.13 -19.05
N GLN A 160 -12.11 -16.60 -19.38
CA GLN A 160 -11.71 -17.96 -19.09
C GLN A 160 -12.13 -18.22 -17.66
N ALA A 161 -13.02 -19.19 -17.46
CA ALA A 161 -13.15 -19.78 -16.15
C ALA A 161 -11.76 -20.35 -15.89
N GLU A 162 -10.90 -19.55 -15.26
CA GLU A 162 -9.66 -20.02 -14.69
C GLU A 162 -10.06 -21.28 -13.95
N VAL A 163 -9.55 -22.42 -14.39
CA VAL A 163 -9.94 -23.72 -13.85
C VAL A 163 -9.79 -23.63 -12.34
N GLN A 164 -10.92 -23.51 -11.65
CA GLN A 164 -10.92 -23.34 -10.21
C GLN A 164 -10.62 -24.70 -9.61
N ILE A 165 -9.52 -24.78 -8.86
CA ILE A 165 -9.19 -25.97 -8.09
C ILE A 165 -9.78 -25.77 -6.70
N GLY A 166 -10.60 -26.72 -6.26
CA GLY A 166 -11.09 -26.77 -4.89
C GLY A 166 -9.97 -27.20 -3.93
N CYS A 167 -9.82 -26.49 -2.81
CA CYS A 167 -8.89 -26.87 -1.76
C CYS A 167 -9.27 -28.25 -1.19
N ALA A 168 -8.34 -29.20 -1.21
CA ALA A 168 -8.58 -30.55 -0.68
C ALA A 168 -8.87 -30.60 0.83
N ASN A 169 -8.57 -29.53 1.58
CA ASN A 169 -8.82 -29.44 3.01
C ASN A 169 -10.18 -28.82 3.36
N CYS A 170 -10.57 -27.72 2.69
CA CYS A 170 -11.77 -26.95 3.07
C CYS A 170 -12.81 -26.76 1.95
N GLY A 171 -12.50 -27.18 0.72
CA GLY A 171 -13.41 -27.05 -0.43
C GLY A 171 -13.49 -25.66 -1.06
N ALA A 172 -12.77 -24.65 -0.54
CA ALA A 172 -12.74 -23.32 -1.14
C ALA A 172 -12.14 -23.34 -2.55
N GLU A 173 -12.76 -22.62 -3.48
CA GLU A 173 -12.34 -22.53 -4.88
C GLU A 173 -11.22 -21.50 -5.06
N HIS A 174 -10.16 -21.89 -5.77
CA HIS A 174 -8.99 -21.05 -6.01
C HIS A 174 -8.54 -21.10 -7.47
N PRO A 175 -7.86 -20.06 -7.99
CA PRO A 175 -7.27 -20.10 -9.32
C PRO A 175 -6.20 -21.20 -9.41
N LYS A 176 -6.00 -21.78 -10.59
CA LYS A 176 -5.09 -22.92 -10.83
C LYS A 176 -3.63 -22.67 -10.40
N GLU A 177 -3.23 -21.41 -10.32
CA GLU A 177 -1.89 -20.97 -9.92
C GLU A 177 -1.72 -20.81 -8.41
N ALA A 178 -2.81 -20.83 -7.63
CA ALA A 178 -2.72 -20.71 -6.19
C ALA A 178 -2.03 -21.95 -5.59
N VAL A 179 -0.95 -21.71 -4.85
CA VAL A 179 -0.21 -22.76 -4.14
C VAL A 179 -0.86 -23.05 -2.77
N TYR A 180 -1.36 -22.01 -2.10
CA TYR A 180 -1.96 -22.10 -0.77
C TYR A 180 -3.39 -21.59 -0.76
N CYS A 181 -4.23 -22.26 0.02
CA CYS A 181 -5.62 -21.89 0.23
C CYS A 181 -5.69 -20.62 1.09
N THR A 182 -6.29 -19.55 0.57
CA THR A 182 -6.46 -18.30 1.31
C THR A 182 -7.47 -18.41 2.47
N SER A 183 -8.31 -19.45 2.47
CA SER A 183 -9.31 -19.67 3.52
C SER A 183 -8.76 -20.46 4.72
N CYS A 184 -7.91 -21.46 4.50
CA CYS A 184 -7.41 -22.34 5.56
C CYS A 184 -5.88 -22.45 5.66
N GLY A 185 -5.12 -21.86 4.74
CA GLY A 185 -3.65 -21.92 4.73
C GLY A 185 -3.03 -23.23 4.22
N ALA A 186 -3.84 -24.25 3.91
CA ALA A 186 -3.34 -25.52 3.38
C ALA A 186 -2.86 -25.41 1.93
N ASP A 187 -1.83 -26.16 1.56
CA ASP A 187 -1.43 -26.34 0.16
C ASP A 187 -2.60 -26.94 -0.64
N ILE A 188 -2.95 -26.30 -1.75
CA ILE A 188 -4.18 -26.62 -2.52
C ILE A 188 -4.10 -28.00 -3.16
N ARG A 189 -2.90 -28.47 -3.52
CA ARG A 189 -2.70 -29.76 -4.18
C ARG A 189 -2.68 -30.92 -3.20
N THR A 190 -2.06 -30.72 -2.04
CA THR A 190 -1.86 -31.79 -1.05
C THR A 190 -2.88 -31.78 0.08
N GLY A 191 -3.55 -30.64 0.30
CA GLY A 191 -4.42 -30.40 1.45
C GLY A 191 -3.67 -30.33 2.77
N VAL A 192 -2.35 -30.15 2.76
CA VAL A 192 -1.50 -30.12 3.96
C VAL A 192 -1.05 -28.70 4.25
N MET A 193 -1.14 -28.25 5.51
CA MET A 193 -0.55 -26.97 5.91
C MET A 193 0.98 -27.08 5.95
N PRO A 194 1.74 -26.09 5.42
CA PRO A 194 3.19 -26.07 5.56
C PRO A 194 3.57 -26.09 7.05
N GLY A 195 4.44 -27.03 7.44
CA GLY A 195 4.83 -27.28 8.84
C GLY A 195 4.03 -28.38 9.55
N MET A 196 3.07 -29.04 8.89
CA MET A 196 2.37 -30.20 9.45
C MET A 196 2.86 -31.51 8.83
N THR A 197 3.55 -32.32 9.65
CA THR A 197 3.87 -33.70 9.29
C THR A 197 2.67 -34.59 9.61
N ARG A 198 2.14 -35.31 8.60
CA ARG A 198 1.11 -36.32 8.84
C ARG A 198 1.71 -37.45 9.66
N VAL A 199 1.15 -37.72 10.84
CA VAL A 199 1.59 -38.81 11.71
C VAL A 199 0.56 -39.93 11.61
N ARG A 200 1.01 -41.12 11.19
CA ARG A 200 0.17 -42.32 11.19
C ARG A 200 0.03 -42.81 12.63
N CYS A 201 -1.19 -42.97 13.11
CA CYS A 201 -1.45 -43.52 14.43
C CYS A 201 -0.92 -44.96 14.52
N PRO A 202 -0.08 -45.31 15.51
CA PRO A 202 0.48 -46.66 15.63
C PRO A 202 -0.57 -47.72 16.00
N LYS A 203 -1.71 -47.32 16.60
CA LYS A 203 -2.76 -48.25 17.04
C LYS A 203 -3.82 -48.52 15.96
N CYS A 204 -4.36 -47.47 15.35
CA CYS A 204 -5.48 -47.60 14.40
C CYS A 204 -5.11 -47.32 12.94
N GLY A 205 -3.87 -46.90 12.65
CA GLY A 205 -3.42 -46.59 11.29
C GLY A 205 -3.97 -45.28 10.71
N ASN A 206 -4.85 -44.58 11.42
CA ASN A 206 -5.43 -43.34 10.92
C ASN A 206 -4.41 -42.21 10.83
N MET A 207 -4.51 -41.35 9.81
CA MET A 207 -3.55 -40.26 9.57
C MET A 207 -3.99 -39.00 10.33
N ALA A 208 -3.25 -38.63 11.37
CA ALA A 208 -3.48 -37.38 12.09
C ALA A 208 -2.71 -36.23 11.44
N GLN A 209 -3.25 -35.01 11.54
CA GLN A 209 -2.67 -33.80 10.93
C GLN A 209 -1.43 -33.25 11.67
N GLY A 210 -0.83 -34.01 12.58
CA GLY A 210 0.46 -33.68 13.23
C GLY A 210 0.39 -32.69 14.39
N MET A 211 -0.76 -32.03 14.62
CA MET A 211 -0.97 -31.15 15.79
C MET A 211 -1.68 -31.83 16.96
N GLU A 212 -2.35 -32.94 16.70
CA GLU A 212 -3.09 -33.70 17.71
C GLU A 212 -2.12 -34.47 18.61
N GLU A 213 -2.21 -34.25 19.93
CA GLU A 213 -1.49 -35.07 20.91
C GLU A 213 -2.13 -36.45 21.06
N VAL A 214 -3.40 -36.58 20.64
CA VAL A 214 -4.21 -37.78 20.78
C VAL A 214 -4.92 -38.04 19.47
N CYS A 215 -4.81 -39.25 18.94
CA CYS A 215 -5.47 -39.64 17.70
C CYS A 215 -7.00 -39.52 17.84
N ALA A 216 -7.62 -38.65 17.03
CA ALA A 216 -9.06 -38.42 17.06
C ALA A 216 -9.92 -39.69 16.88
N ALA A 217 -9.40 -40.71 16.20
CA ALA A 217 -10.17 -41.94 15.95
C ALA A 217 -10.11 -42.99 17.07
N CYS A 218 -9.03 -43.04 17.85
CA CYS A 218 -8.84 -44.14 18.81
C CYS A 218 -8.34 -43.72 20.19
N GLY A 219 -8.16 -42.42 20.44
CA GLY A 219 -7.72 -41.91 21.74
C GLY A 219 -6.26 -42.21 22.09
N THR A 220 -5.46 -42.77 21.16
CA THR A 220 -4.06 -43.11 21.45
C THR A 220 -3.19 -41.86 21.37
N VAL A 221 -2.35 -41.64 22.38
CA VAL A 221 -1.38 -40.54 22.41
C VAL A 221 -0.38 -40.71 21.26
N LEU A 222 -0.30 -39.70 20.40
CA LEU A 222 0.63 -39.67 19.27
C LEU A 222 1.97 -39.12 19.78
N LYS A 223 3.07 -39.86 19.57
CA LYS A 223 4.41 -39.37 19.92
C LYS A 223 4.67 -38.06 19.17
N LYS A 224 5.14 -37.03 19.90
CA LYS A 224 5.48 -35.70 19.38
C LYS A 224 6.26 -35.82 18.06
N SER A 225 5.90 -35.01 17.07
CA SER A 225 6.62 -34.94 15.80
C SER A 225 8.12 -34.73 16.03
N ALA A 226 8.96 -35.32 15.18
CA ALA A 226 10.42 -35.21 15.29
C ALA A 226 10.91 -33.74 15.34
N GLU A 227 10.14 -32.83 14.75
CA GLU A 227 10.38 -31.40 14.76
C GLU A 227 10.11 -30.76 16.13
N ARG A 228 9.03 -31.15 16.83
CA ARG A 228 8.81 -30.76 18.23
C ARG A 228 9.88 -31.31 19.17
N VAL A 229 10.40 -32.52 18.91
CA VAL A 229 11.50 -33.09 19.70
C VAL A 229 12.77 -32.24 19.56
N LYS A 230 13.11 -31.82 18.33
CA LYS A 230 14.23 -30.89 18.09
C LYS A 230 14.02 -29.53 18.78
N ALA A 231 12.80 -28.99 18.75
CA ALA A 231 12.47 -27.74 19.43
C ALA A 231 12.62 -27.86 20.96
N ASP A 232 12.14 -28.95 21.56
CA ASP A 232 12.28 -29.22 22.99
C ASP A 232 13.76 -29.36 23.40
N ASP A 233 14.59 -29.97 22.55
CA ASP A 233 16.03 -30.10 22.78
C ASP A 233 16.77 -28.76 22.65
N LEU A 234 16.40 -27.90 21.69
CA LEU A 234 16.91 -26.53 21.59
C LEU A 234 16.53 -25.70 22.82
N VAL A 235 15.30 -25.83 23.32
CA VAL A 235 14.85 -25.14 24.54
C VAL A 235 15.63 -25.62 25.77
N LYS A 236 15.94 -26.92 25.86
CA LYS A 236 16.79 -27.46 26.94
C LYS A 236 18.22 -26.93 26.84
N GLN A 237 18.82 -26.91 25.65
CA GLN A 237 20.15 -26.36 25.42
C GLN A 237 20.21 -24.87 25.79
N ALA A 238 19.22 -24.07 25.36
CA ALA A 238 19.12 -22.66 25.72
C ALA A 238 18.99 -22.48 27.25
N ARG A 239 18.14 -23.26 27.92
CA ARG A 239 17.98 -23.19 29.38
C ARG A 239 19.27 -23.59 30.13
N GLN A 240 20.06 -24.50 29.58
CA GLN A 240 21.34 -24.90 30.15
C GLN A 240 22.42 -23.83 29.93
N PHE A 241 22.48 -23.23 28.74
CA PHE A 241 23.32 -22.07 28.46
C PHE A 241 23.02 -20.91 29.42
N TRP A 242 21.75 -20.52 29.55
CA TRP A 242 21.34 -19.46 30.48
C TRP A 242 21.71 -19.76 31.93
N ARG A 243 21.61 -21.02 32.38
CA ARG A 243 22.03 -21.42 33.73
C ARG A 243 23.53 -21.28 33.93
N ASN A 244 24.33 -21.69 32.95
CA ASN A 244 25.79 -21.63 33.04
C ASN A 244 26.33 -20.19 32.94
N HIS A 245 25.60 -19.30 32.27
CA HIS A 245 26.05 -17.93 32.02
C HIS A 245 25.33 -16.85 32.84
N LYS A 246 24.50 -17.21 33.84
CA LYS A 246 23.78 -16.22 34.68
C LYS A 246 24.69 -15.14 35.26
N GLY A 247 25.88 -15.52 35.75
CA GLY A 247 26.85 -14.58 36.32
C GLY A 247 27.40 -13.59 35.29
N TRP A 248 27.78 -14.08 34.11
CA TRP A 248 28.29 -13.24 33.01
C TRP A 248 27.23 -12.28 32.46
N ILE A 249 25.98 -12.73 32.32
CA ILE A 249 24.87 -11.90 31.85
C ILE A 249 24.56 -10.79 32.85
N ALA A 250 24.55 -11.09 34.15
CA ALA A 250 24.37 -10.08 35.19
C ALA A 250 25.48 -9.02 35.17
N LEU A 251 26.75 -9.45 34.97
CA LEU A 251 27.88 -8.54 34.87
C LEU A 251 27.81 -7.67 33.61
N ALA A 252 27.45 -8.25 32.45
CA ALA A 252 27.26 -7.50 31.22
C ALA A 252 26.12 -6.47 31.33
N ALA A 253 25.01 -6.84 31.97
CA ALA A 253 23.90 -5.92 32.23
C ALA A 253 24.32 -4.76 33.15
N LEU A 254 25.13 -5.04 34.17
CA LEU A 254 25.65 -4.01 35.08
C LEU A 254 26.61 -3.05 34.36
N VAL A 255 27.52 -3.57 33.53
CA VAL A 255 28.42 -2.75 32.71
C VAL A 255 27.62 -1.86 31.74
N PHE A 256 26.58 -2.42 31.10
CA PHE A 256 25.71 -1.66 30.22
C PHE A 256 24.96 -0.55 30.97
N ALA A 257 24.44 -0.83 32.16
CA ALA A 257 23.79 0.18 33.01
C ALA A 257 24.75 1.30 33.42
N LEU A 258 26.01 0.98 33.76
CA LEU A 258 27.02 1.96 34.08
C LEU A 258 27.42 2.82 32.87
N LEU A 259 27.56 2.22 31.69
CA LEU A 259 27.80 2.95 30.43
C LEU A 259 26.62 3.87 30.08
N TRP A 260 25.40 3.39 30.26
CA TRP A 260 24.20 4.20 30.05
C TRP A 260 24.14 5.37 31.02
N LEU A 261 24.41 5.16 32.32
CA LEU A 261 24.49 6.23 33.31
C LEU A 261 25.61 7.24 32.99
N TRP A 262 26.75 6.78 32.47
CA TRP A 262 27.85 7.64 32.08
C TRP A 262 27.48 8.53 30.88
N THR A 263 26.87 7.96 29.84
CA THR A 263 26.42 8.71 28.65
C THR A 263 25.21 9.60 28.91
N ALA A 264 24.31 9.19 29.81
CA ALA A 264 23.15 9.96 30.20
C ALA A 264 23.45 11.04 31.27
N ARG A 265 24.68 11.07 31.81
CA ARG A 265 25.06 12.02 32.88
C ARG A 265 24.79 13.46 32.48
N ASP A 266 25.18 13.86 31.28
CA ASP A 266 25.07 15.25 30.83
C ASP A 266 23.62 15.64 30.51
N SER A 267 22.84 14.73 29.94
CA SER A 267 21.41 14.98 29.66
C SER A 267 20.56 14.99 30.93
N VAL A 268 20.87 14.14 31.91
CA VAL A 268 20.21 14.15 33.22
C VAL A 268 20.61 15.38 34.01
N ALA A 269 21.89 15.79 34.01
CA ALA A 269 22.33 17.01 34.66
C ALA A 269 21.63 18.26 34.09
N TYR A 270 21.47 18.32 32.76
CA TYR A 270 20.75 19.40 32.11
C TYR A 270 19.28 19.49 32.57
N LYS A 271 18.55 18.37 32.49
CA LYS A 271 17.14 18.31 32.90
C LYS A 271 16.94 18.53 34.41
N TRP A 272 17.90 18.11 35.22
CA TRP A 272 17.83 18.28 36.66
C TRP A 272 18.11 19.72 37.08
N ASN A 273 19.02 20.41 36.40
CA ASN A 273 19.25 21.84 36.60
C ASN A 273 18.05 22.68 36.17
N GLU A 274 17.40 22.32 35.07
CA GLU A 274 16.14 22.93 34.61
C GLU A 274 15.04 22.83 35.67
N LEU A 275 14.84 21.65 36.27
CA LEU A 275 13.87 21.42 37.34
C LEU A 275 14.23 22.10 38.67
N ARG A 276 15.51 22.27 38.97
CA ARG A 276 15.98 22.72 40.29
C ARG A 276 16.22 24.23 40.39
N TYR A 277 16.68 24.86 39.32
CA TYR A 277 17.05 26.28 39.33
C TYR A 277 16.07 27.19 38.57
N GLY A 278 15.07 26.62 37.90
CA GLY A 278 14.03 27.36 37.18
C GLY A 278 14.55 28.05 35.91
N GLU A 279 13.65 28.61 35.10
CA GLU A 279 13.95 29.26 33.81
C GLU A 279 15.00 30.38 33.94
N LYS A 280 15.05 31.07 35.08
CA LYS A 280 16.00 32.18 35.32
C LYS A 280 17.47 31.76 35.19
N HIS A 281 17.85 30.59 35.70
CA HIS A 281 19.25 30.14 35.61
C HIS A 281 19.61 29.71 34.19
N LEU A 282 18.65 29.20 33.41
CA LEU A 282 18.88 28.80 32.02
C LEU A 282 19.16 30.03 31.15
N ILE A 283 18.40 31.10 31.38
CA ILE A 283 18.56 32.37 30.66
C ILE A 283 19.88 33.04 31.04
N GLN A 284 20.23 33.07 32.33
CA GLN A 284 21.53 33.59 32.79
C GLN A 284 22.71 32.80 32.19
N SER A 285 22.64 31.46 32.16
CA SER A 285 23.68 30.64 31.54
C SER A 285 23.81 30.90 30.03
N ARG A 286 22.69 31.14 29.32
CA ARG A 286 22.74 31.51 27.90
C ARG A 286 23.32 32.91 27.67
N ALA A 287 23.04 33.85 28.58
CA ALA A 287 23.65 35.18 28.55
C ALA A 287 25.16 35.11 28.75
N GLU A 288 25.64 34.35 29.72
CA GLU A 288 27.07 34.14 29.96
C GLU A 288 27.75 33.46 28.77
N ASP A 289 27.11 32.46 28.16
CA ASP A 289 27.62 31.79 26.97
C ASP A 289 27.69 32.73 25.76
N PHE A 290 26.70 33.62 25.59
CA PHE A 290 26.70 34.65 24.54
C PHE A 290 27.87 35.62 24.72
N VAL A 291 28.10 36.10 25.95
CA VAL A 291 29.22 37.01 26.25
C VAL A 291 30.57 36.35 26.07
N LYS A 292 30.74 35.11 26.54
CA LYS A 292 31.98 34.35 26.28
C LYS A 292 32.22 34.17 24.78
N SER A 293 31.17 33.95 24.00
CA SER A 293 31.30 33.83 22.55
C SER A 293 31.71 35.16 21.89
N LEU A 294 31.22 36.31 22.41
CA LEU A 294 31.68 37.63 22.01
C LEU A 294 33.16 37.87 22.36
N GLU A 295 33.57 37.54 23.59
CA GLU A 295 34.96 37.68 24.06
C GLU A 295 35.94 36.85 23.22
N HIS A 296 35.56 35.61 22.88
CA HIS A 296 36.41 34.68 22.12
C HIS A 296 36.31 34.84 20.61
N LYS A 297 35.46 35.75 20.12
CA LYS A 297 35.15 35.92 18.69
C LYS A 297 34.70 34.60 18.04
N ASP A 298 33.87 33.82 18.73
CA ASP A 298 33.32 32.55 18.25
C ASP A 298 32.11 32.82 17.34
N HIS A 299 32.39 33.17 16.08
CA HIS A 299 31.38 33.59 15.10
C HIS A 299 30.34 32.52 14.81
N GLU A 300 30.75 31.24 14.77
CA GLU A 300 29.84 30.12 14.52
C GLU A 300 28.81 30.02 15.65
N ARG A 301 29.29 30.09 16.90
CA ARG A 301 28.42 30.01 18.09
C ARG A 301 27.51 31.22 18.24
N LEU A 302 28.01 32.42 17.94
CA LEU A 302 27.21 33.65 17.93
C LEU A 302 26.10 33.59 16.87
N SER A 303 26.41 33.12 15.66
CA SER A 303 25.42 32.99 14.58
C SER A 303 24.31 31.99 14.93
N ALA A 304 24.65 30.91 15.65
CA ALA A 304 23.69 29.93 16.12
C ALA A 304 22.76 30.45 17.24
N MET A 305 23.16 31.50 17.97
CA MET A 305 22.39 32.10 19.07
C MET A 305 21.46 33.24 18.64
N MET A 306 21.71 33.85 17.47
CA MET A 306 20.93 34.98 16.95
C MET A 306 19.84 34.52 15.97
N ARG A 307 18.69 35.21 15.96
CA ARG A 307 17.62 34.90 14.99
C ARG A 307 17.98 35.50 13.62
N PRO A 308 17.96 34.73 12.52
CA PRO A 308 18.02 35.30 11.19
C PRO A 308 16.69 35.97 10.88
N GLU A 309 16.56 37.28 11.10
CA GLU A 309 15.30 37.99 10.82
C GLU A 309 14.97 38.10 9.31
N SER A 310 15.86 37.68 8.40
CA SER A 310 15.61 37.83 6.96
C SER A 310 16.30 36.80 6.03
N GLY A 311 16.68 35.62 6.53
CA GLY A 311 17.33 34.56 5.73
C GLY A 311 18.69 34.11 6.29
N PRO A 312 19.29 33.04 5.73
CA PRO A 312 20.56 32.50 6.23
C PRO A 312 21.66 33.56 6.08
N ALA A 313 22.01 34.21 7.18
CA ALA A 313 23.16 35.08 7.23
C ALA A 313 24.41 34.19 7.16
N ASP A 314 25.24 34.41 6.14
CA ASP A 314 26.63 33.95 6.16
C ASP A 314 27.31 34.50 7.43
N ALA A 315 28.28 33.78 8.00
CA ALA A 315 29.01 34.21 9.19
C ALA A 315 29.60 35.62 9.01
N ASP A 316 29.99 35.96 7.77
CA ASP A 316 30.45 37.29 7.35
C ASP A 316 29.39 38.39 7.50
N ASP A 317 28.10 38.08 7.32
CA ASP A 317 27.00 39.05 7.47
C ASP A 317 26.67 39.28 8.95
N VAL A 318 26.80 38.24 9.78
CA VAL A 318 26.68 38.37 11.24
C VAL A 318 27.80 39.22 11.82
N GLU A 319 29.04 38.99 11.38
CA GLU A 319 30.20 39.80 11.77
C GLU A 319 30.00 41.27 11.35
N LYS A 320 29.70 41.54 10.08
CA LYS A 320 29.44 42.90 9.60
C LYS A 320 28.29 43.57 10.33
N ARG A 321 27.24 42.82 10.71
CA ARG A 321 26.12 43.34 11.49
C ARG A 321 26.53 43.64 12.92
N LEU A 322 27.28 42.77 13.59
CA LEU A 322 27.76 43.03 14.96
C LEU A 322 28.65 44.28 14.99
N TRP A 323 29.58 44.42 14.05
CA TRP A 323 30.43 45.61 13.93
C TRP A 323 29.62 46.87 13.55
N LYS A 324 28.66 46.74 12.64
CA LYS A 324 27.76 47.84 12.25
C LYS A 324 26.84 48.29 13.38
N ILE A 325 26.27 47.34 14.12
CA ILE A 325 25.39 47.56 15.28
C ILE A 325 26.17 48.22 16.43
N ALA A 326 27.42 47.80 16.62
CA ALA A 326 28.34 48.39 17.57
C ALA A 326 28.87 49.79 17.13
N GLY A 327 28.62 50.20 15.89
CA GLY A 327 29.14 51.45 15.33
C GLY A 327 30.67 51.46 15.17
N LEU A 328 31.28 50.29 15.02
CA LEU A 328 32.72 50.11 15.08
C LEU A 328 33.32 49.93 13.68
N PRO A 329 34.41 50.64 13.34
CA PRO A 329 35.09 50.46 12.06
C PRO A 329 35.65 49.03 11.96
N ASN A 330 35.24 48.33 10.90
CA ASN A 330 35.42 46.89 10.64
C ASN A 330 36.87 46.36 10.71
N ASP A 331 37.87 47.21 10.83
CA ASP A 331 39.24 46.87 10.51
C ASP A 331 40.28 47.18 11.61
N LYS A 332 39.94 47.92 12.69
CA LYS A 332 40.97 48.32 13.69
C LYS A 332 40.54 48.46 15.15
N ALA A 333 39.26 48.40 15.50
CA ALA A 333 38.85 48.56 16.90
C ALA A 333 39.20 47.30 17.71
N ILE A 334 40.34 47.32 18.41
CA ILE A 334 40.67 46.31 19.42
C ILE A 334 39.80 46.62 20.64
N LEU A 335 38.74 45.84 20.81
CA LEU A 335 37.98 45.76 22.06
C LEU A 335 38.95 45.26 23.14
N ASP A 336 39.17 46.07 24.18
CA ASP A 336 40.13 45.76 25.25
C ASP A 336 39.47 44.85 26.29
N GLU A 337 38.24 45.18 26.70
CA GLU A 337 37.50 44.39 27.68
C GLU A 337 35.99 44.51 27.47
N ILE A 338 35.27 43.39 27.53
CA ILE A 338 33.80 43.35 27.62
C ILE A 338 33.47 42.78 29.00
N LYS A 339 32.64 43.49 29.78
CA LYS A 339 32.16 43.04 31.09
C LYS A 339 30.65 43.08 31.13
N ILE A 340 30.03 42.06 31.71
CA ILE A 340 28.60 42.09 32.06
C ILE A 340 28.45 43.02 33.26
N GLU A 341 27.62 44.06 33.13
CA GLU A 341 27.27 44.91 34.27
C GLU A 341 26.04 44.38 35.00
N GLU A 342 25.00 44.04 34.25
CA GLU A 342 23.73 43.64 34.81
C GLU A 342 23.02 42.69 33.85
N ILE A 343 22.33 41.71 34.42
CA ILE A 343 21.39 40.85 33.69
C ILE A 343 20.05 41.01 34.39
N ASP A 344 19.10 41.63 33.71
CA ASP A 344 17.73 41.76 34.18
C ASP A 344 16.87 40.70 33.52
N VAL A 345 16.17 39.89 34.31
CA VAL A 345 15.34 38.77 33.83
C VAL A 345 13.90 39.01 34.26
N ASP A 346 13.06 39.34 33.30
CA ASP A 346 11.63 39.57 33.47
C ASP A 346 10.82 38.53 32.67
N GLY A 347 10.32 37.52 33.38
CA GLY A 347 9.58 36.41 32.76
C GLY A 347 10.43 35.59 31.79
N ASP A 348 10.01 35.57 30.52
CA ASP A 348 10.64 34.91 29.39
C ASP A 348 11.65 35.82 28.66
N ARG A 349 11.82 37.06 29.12
CA ARG A 349 12.75 38.03 28.56
C ARG A 349 13.95 38.23 29.47
N ALA A 350 15.14 38.30 28.88
CA ALA A 350 16.32 38.81 29.59
C ALA A 350 16.98 39.96 28.84
N SER A 351 17.27 41.02 29.58
CA SER A 351 18.09 42.14 29.14
C SER A 351 19.50 41.95 29.69
N VAL A 352 20.49 41.85 28.81
CA VAL A 352 21.90 41.84 29.20
C VAL A 352 22.50 43.20 28.91
N TYR A 353 23.06 43.82 29.95
CA TYR A 353 23.76 45.09 29.87
C TYR A 353 25.26 44.84 29.84
N LEU A 354 25.87 45.12 28.70
CA LEU A 354 27.31 44.95 28.49
C LEU A 354 28.03 46.28 28.62
N LYS A 355 29.07 46.33 29.45
CA LYS A 355 30.08 47.39 29.46
C LYS A 355 31.20 47.01 28.52
N VAL A 356 31.40 47.82 27.50
CA VAL A 356 32.50 47.69 26.56
C VAL A 356 33.55 48.76 26.87
N VAL A 357 34.81 48.36 27.02
CA VAL A 357 35.97 49.24 27.21
C VAL A 357 36.83 49.19 25.95
N TYR A 358 37.17 50.36 25.41
CA TYR A 358 37.95 50.52 24.18
C TYR A 358 39.39 50.93 24.50
N ASP A 359 40.35 50.49 23.68
CA ASP A 359 41.71 51.02 23.72
C ASP A 359 41.70 52.50 23.28
N PRO A 360 42.07 53.44 24.18
CA PRO A 360 42.04 54.87 23.90
C PRO A 360 43.07 55.33 22.86
N ARG A 361 43.97 54.45 22.41
CA ARG A 361 44.99 54.78 21.39
C ARG A 361 44.44 54.88 19.97
N ILE A 362 43.18 54.53 19.77
CA ILE A 362 42.52 54.59 18.47
C ILE A 362 41.86 55.96 18.34
N GLU A 363 42.38 56.81 17.45
CA GLU A 363 41.70 58.05 17.05
C GLU A 363 40.42 57.67 16.29
N VAL A 364 39.30 57.73 16.99
CA VAL A 364 37.97 57.58 16.41
C VAL A 364 37.55 58.96 15.90
N ASP A 365 37.28 59.07 14.59
CA ASP A 365 36.70 60.26 13.97
C ASP A 365 35.21 60.32 14.33
N PRO A 366 34.79 61.22 15.23
CA PRO A 366 33.42 61.26 15.73
C PRO A 366 32.42 61.56 14.61
N ASP A 367 32.83 62.34 13.61
CA ASP A 367 31.93 62.84 12.56
C ASP A 367 31.56 61.73 11.56
N LYS A 368 32.39 60.69 11.43
CA LYS A 368 32.06 59.49 10.63
C LYS A 368 31.07 58.55 11.30
N ILE A 369 31.00 58.57 12.63
CA ILE A 369 30.04 57.73 13.39
C ILE A 369 28.64 58.36 13.38
N ALA A 370 28.56 59.69 13.24
CA ALA A 370 27.32 60.45 13.27
C ALA A 370 26.38 60.21 12.08
N GLU A 371 26.88 59.72 10.93
CA GLU A 371 26.04 59.47 9.74
C GLU A 371 25.24 58.15 9.83
N GLU A 372 25.65 57.20 10.69
CA GLU A 372 25.08 55.84 10.70
C GLU A 372 24.49 55.39 12.06
N GLY A 373 24.68 56.15 13.14
CA GLY A 373 24.24 55.81 14.50
C GLY A 373 23.22 56.78 15.12
N SER A 374 22.55 56.35 16.20
CA SER A 374 21.68 57.23 16.99
C SER A 374 22.48 58.34 17.68
N GLY A 375 21.93 59.57 17.74
CA GLY A 375 22.63 60.73 18.33
C GLY A 375 23.13 60.53 19.77
N ALA A 376 22.56 59.58 20.51
CA ALA A 376 22.99 59.20 21.86
C ALA A 376 24.39 58.55 21.88
N LEU A 377 24.70 57.72 20.87
CA LEU A 377 26.02 57.09 20.74
C LEU A 377 27.11 58.14 20.48
N HIS A 378 26.78 59.16 19.68
CA HIS A 378 27.69 60.26 19.36
C HIS A 378 28.06 61.09 20.59
N GLU A 379 27.06 61.42 21.42
CA GLU A 379 27.27 62.19 22.64
C GLU A 379 28.06 61.39 23.69
N ALA A 380 27.80 60.08 23.80
CA ALA A 380 28.55 59.17 24.67
C ALA A 380 30.03 59.04 24.24
N LEU A 381 30.30 58.85 22.94
CA LEU A 381 31.66 58.73 22.40
C LEU A 381 32.45 60.05 22.54
N ARG A 382 31.82 61.20 22.32
CA ARG A 382 32.47 62.50 22.49
C ARG A 382 32.84 62.77 23.95
N GLY A 383 31.95 62.43 24.89
CA GLY A 383 32.23 62.54 26.32
C GLY A 383 33.29 61.55 26.81
N ALA A 384 33.37 60.40 26.15
CA ALA A 384 34.34 59.35 26.43
C ALA A 384 35.76 59.66 25.98
N GLN A 385 35.90 60.22 24.78
CA GLN A 385 37.20 60.65 24.23
C GLN A 385 37.87 61.69 25.13
N GLN A 386 37.08 62.51 25.84
CA GLN A 386 37.58 63.45 26.84
C GLN A 386 38.03 62.78 28.15
N ARG A 387 37.57 61.56 28.44
CA ARG A 387 37.83 60.83 29.69
C ARG A 387 38.77 59.63 29.52
N ASN A 388 39.30 59.39 28.31
CA ASN A 388 40.05 58.18 27.93
C ASN A 388 39.31 56.86 28.17
N GLU A 389 38.00 56.90 28.41
CA GLU A 389 37.16 55.72 28.59
C GLU A 389 35.77 56.00 28.03
N ALA A 390 35.38 55.21 27.02
CA ALA A 390 34.00 55.14 26.57
C ALA A 390 33.30 53.99 27.26
N LYS A 391 32.36 54.34 28.13
CA LYS A 391 31.39 53.39 28.65
C LYS A 391 30.14 53.53 27.79
N ILE A 392 29.90 52.53 26.95
CA ILE A 392 28.62 52.38 26.25
C ILE A 392 27.97 51.13 26.81
N THR A 393 26.72 51.27 27.25
CA THR A 393 25.91 50.14 27.69
C THR A 393 25.01 49.73 26.54
N TRP A 394 25.13 48.47 26.10
CA TRP A 394 24.25 47.91 25.08
C TRP A 394 23.19 47.04 25.72
N ARG A 395 21.94 47.16 25.24
CA ARG A 395 20.84 46.30 25.67
C ARG A 395 20.59 45.21 24.63
N TRP A 396 20.82 43.98 25.05
CA TRP A 396 20.47 42.78 24.29
C TRP A 396 19.31 42.07 24.95
N VAL A 397 18.25 41.82 24.20
CA VAL A 397 17.03 41.17 24.68
C VAL A 397 16.97 39.74 24.16
N TYR A 398 16.81 38.78 25.06
CA TYR A 398 16.53 37.39 24.72
C TYR A 398 15.02 37.15 24.80
N GLU A 399 14.41 36.76 23.69
CA GLU A 399 12.98 36.45 23.59
C GLU A 399 12.79 35.27 22.62
N ASP A 400 11.87 34.36 22.92
CA ASP A 400 11.52 33.19 22.07
C ASP A 400 12.70 32.30 21.65
N GLY A 401 13.71 32.15 22.52
CA GLY A 401 14.86 31.30 22.22
C GLY A 401 16.02 31.98 21.50
N THR A 402 15.93 33.30 21.27
CA THR A 402 16.83 34.05 20.40
C THR A 402 17.18 35.43 20.94
N TRP A 403 18.39 35.92 20.64
CA TRP A 403 18.86 37.25 21.04
C TRP A 403 18.59 38.32 19.96
N TYR A 404 18.22 39.52 20.39
CA TYR A 404 18.05 40.72 19.56
C TYR A 404 18.74 41.92 20.21
N TYR A 405 19.18 42.87 19.38
CA TYR A 405 19.77 44.12 19.83
C TYR A 405 18.72 45.23 19.84
N GLU A 406 18.48 45.87 20.99
CA GLU A 406 17.54 46.99 21.10
C GLU A 406 18.20 48.37 20.89
N GLY A 407 19.52 48.47 21.01
CA GLY A 407 20.23 49.74 20.90
C GLY A 407 21.23 50.00 22.03
N PRO A 408 22.02 51.08 21.92
CA PRO A 408 22.75 51.65 23.05
C PRO A 408 21.77 52.36 24.00
N PHE A 409 22.03 52.27 25.31
CA PHE A 409 21.25 52.89 26.38
C PHE A 409 22.05 53.98 27.11
#